data_AF-A0A520HRP2-F1
#
_entry.id   AF-A0A520HRP2-F1
#
_cell.length_a   1.000
_cell.length_b   1.000
_cell.length_c   1.000
_cell.angle_alpha   90.00
_cell.angle_beta   90.00
_cell.angle_gamma   90.00
#
_symmetry.space_group_name_H-M   'P 1'
#
loop_
_entity.id
_entity.type
_entity.pdbx_description
1 polymer ?
#
loop_
_entity_poly.entity_id
_entity_poly.type
_entity_poly.pdbx_seq_one_letter_code
_entity_poly.pdbx_strand_id
1 'polypeptide(L)'
;RNGVQQVRAVGAEAKLMMGKTPDGIETIRPMRDGVIADLDVAEQMIKFFIEKAHGGPSRLPRHPEIAICIPSGATLVERRAIRQAASNAGARKVYLIEEPMAAAIGAGLPVTEPVGAMVVDIGGGTTEVAVLSLRGLAYSTSARVGGDKMDEAISSMIRRKHNLMIGEATAERVKLAVGMARMPEDGIGEVMRVKGRDLRAGVPREIEVTQADIAASLADLIGQIVETVLTALEKTEPELAADICDQGIVMTGGGSLLARIDEVLSDATGLPVTVAENALTCVAIGAGRAMEEPVYQGVMTEI
;
A
#
# COMPACT_ATOMS: atom_id res chain seq x y z
N ARG A 1 11.86 18.91 -24.50
CA ARG A 1 12.26 19.82 -25.62
C ARG A 1 11.40 19.45 -26.82
N ASN A 2 10.86 20.43 -27.58
CA ASN A 2 9.88 20.26 -28.67
C ASN A 2 8.45 19.84 -28.23
N GLY A 3 7.99 20.23 -27.03
CA GLY A 3 6.69 19.81 -26.49
C GLY A 3 6.61 18.35 -26.02
N VAL A 4 7.60 17.52 -26.36
CA VAL A 4 7.71 16.14 -25.89
C VAL A 4 8.26 16.12 -24.46
N GLN A 5 7.48 15.55 -23.56
CA GLN A 5 7.88 15.26 -22.18
C GLN A 5 8.96 14.17 -22.17
N GLN A 6 9.95 14.32 -21.28
CA GLN A 6 11.03 13.34 -21.14
C GLN A 6 11.15 12.93 -19.67
N VAL A 7 11.33 11.64 -19.43
CA VAL A 7 11.57 11.10 -18.10
C VAL A 7 12.93 11.57 -17.61
N ARG A 8 12.94 12.30 -16.49
CA ARG A 8 14.16 12.83 -15.89
C ARG A 8 14.73 11.91 -14.80
N ALA A 9 13.86 11.34 -13.97
CA ALA A 9 14.22 10.46 -12.85
C ALA A 9 13.04 9.52 -12.55
N VAL A 10 13.31 8.36 -11.97
CA VAL A 10 12.31 7.35 -11.56
C VAL A 10 12.65 6.81 -10.18
N GLY A 11 11.64 6.46 -9.38
CA GLY A 11 11.81 5.86 -8.06
C GLY A 11 12.26 6.86 -6.99
N ALA A 12 13.21 6.46 -6.13
CA ALA A 12 13.63 7.25 -4.97
C ALA A 12 14.14 8.66 -5.35
N GLU A 13 14.84 8.79 -6.48
CA GLU A 13 15.30 10.09 -6.97
C GLU A 13 14.12 11.02 -7.33
N ALA A 14 13.11 10.49 -8.02
CA ALA A 14 11.89 11.24 -8.33
C ALA A 14 11.10 11.61 -7.05
N LYS A 15 11.04 10.72 -6.06
CA LYS A 15 10.38 11.00 -4.76
C LYS A 15 11.03 12.17 -4.02
N LEU A 16 12.36 12.33 -4.09
CA LEU A 16 13.06 13.47 -3.48
C LEU A 16 12.72 14.83 -4.10
N MET A 17 12.29 14.82 -5.37
CA MET A 17 11.90 16.02 -6.14
C MET A 17 10.45 16.44 -5.87
N MET A 18 9.64 15.58 -5.26
CA MET A 18 8.21 15.83 -5.04
C MET A 18 7.96 17.11 -4.23
N GLY A 19 7.16 18.01 -4.79
CA GLY A 19 6.88 19.34 -4.21
C GLY A 19 8.04 20.33 -4.25
N LYS A 20 9.13 20.01 -4.97
CA LYS A 20 10.34 20.86 -5.11
C LYS A 20 10.73 21.11 -6.57
N THR A 21 9.83 20.83 -7.52
CA THR A 21 10.12 20.98 -8.94
C THR A 21 10.03 22.43 -9.40
N PRO A 22 10.99 22.92 -10.20
CA PRO A 22 10.87 24.19 -10.90
C PRO A 22 9.91 24.09 -12.09
N ASP A 23 9.59 25.24 -12.69
CA ASP A 23 8.76 25.30 -13.90
C ASP A 23 9.29 24.39 -15.02
N GLY A 24 8.38 23.63 -15.61
CA GLY A 24 8.69 22.66 -16.68
C GLY A 24 9.18 21.30 -16.19
N ILE A 25 9.17 21.03 -14.87
CA ILE A 25 9.37 19.71 -14.29
C ILE A 25 8.15 19.33 -13.45
N GLU A 26 7.67 18.11 -13.63
CA GLU A 26 6.54 17.57 -12.90
C GLU A 26 6.93 16.23 -12.27
N THR A 27 6.43 15.97 -11.06
CA THR A 27 6.50 14.64 -10.43
C THR A 27 5.15 13.97 -10.52
N ILE A 28 5.11 12.77 -11.11
CA ILE A 28 3.88 12.01 -11.33
C ILE A 28 3.96 10.68 -10.58
N ARG A 29 2.88 10.32 -9.88
CA ARG A 29 2.64 8.97 -9.34
C ARG A 29 1.66 8.26 -10.29
N PRO A 30 2.13 7.42 -11.23
CA PRO A 30 1.24 6.84 -12.26
C PRO A 30 0.33 5.73 -11.70
N MET A 31 0.64 5.21 -10.51
CA MET A 31 -0.19 4.26 -9.76
C MET A 31 -0.82 4.99 -8.58
N ARG A 32 -2.15 4.95 -8.48
CA ARG A 32 -2.91 5.53 -7.35
C ARG A 32 -4.11 4.66 -7.04
N ASP A 33 -4.43 4.48 -5.76
CA ASP A 33 -5.57 3.68 -5.29
C ASP A 33 -5.66 2.29 -5.95
N GLY A 34 -4.51 1.63 -6.12
CA GLY A 34 -4.39 0.29 -6.71
C GLY A 34 -4.49 0.22 -8.24
N VAL A 35 -4.61 1.35 -8.94
CA VAL A 35 -4.88 1.38 -10.40
C VAL A 35 -3.88 2.23 -11.17
N ILE A 36 -3.76 1.98 -12.48
CA ILE A 36 -3.00 2.82 -13.41
C ILE A 36 -3.80 4.07 -13.73
N ALA A 37 -3.31 5.23 -13.27
CA ALA A 37 -3.88 6.54 -13.58
C ALA A 37 -3.33 7.11 -14.90
N ASP A 38 -2.09 6.76 -15.26
CA ASP A 38 -1.44 7.17 -16.49
C ASP A 38 -0.66 5.99 -17.08
N LEU A 39 -1.14 5.46 -18.21
CA LEU A 39 -0.58 4.26 -18.83
C LEU A 39 0.83 4.52 -19.38
N ASP A 40 1.03 5.65 -20.07
CA ASP A 40 2.31 5.96 -20.72
C ASP A 40 3.40 6.17 -19.66
N VAL A 41 3.08 6.86 -18.56
CA VAL A 41 4.03 7.07 -17.45
C VAL A 41 4.25 5.77 -16.67
N ALA A 42 3.22 4.94 -16.46
CA ALA A 42 3.36 3.63 -15.84
C ALA A 42 4.29 2.70 -16.66
N GLU A 43 4.16 2.69 -17.99
CA GLU A 43 5.03 1.95 -18.90
C GLU A 43 6.50 2.32 -18.74
N GLN A 44 6.80 3.63 -18.74
CA GLN A 44 8.17 4.11 -18.54
C GLN A 44 8.71 3.71 -17.16
N MET A 45 7.87 3.78 -16.13
CA MET A 45 8.24 3.38 -14.77
C MET A 45 8.54 1.88 -14.69
N ILE A 46 7.67 1.02 -15.23
CA ILE A 46 7.85 -0.43 -15.24
C ILE A 46 9.12 -0.79 -16.03
N LYS A 47 9.30 -0.20 -17.22
CA LYS A 47 10.48 -0.42 -18.06
C LYS A 47 11.77 -0.08 -17.30
N PHE A 48 11.80 1.07 -16.63
CA PHE A 48 12.95 1.46 -15.81
C PHE A 48 13.25 0.43 -14.71
N PHE A 49 12.23 -0.07 -13.99
CA PHE A 49 12.45 -1.05 -12.93
C PHE A 49 12.85 -2.43 -13.47
N ILE A 50 12.32 -2.86 -14.62
CA ILE A 50 12.78 -4.07 -15.31
C ILE A 50 14.27 -3.95 -15.67
N GLU A 51 14.68 -2.84 -16.28
CA GLU A 51 16.08 -2.60 -16.65
C GLU A 51 16.99 -2.58 -15.42
N LYS A 52 16.56 -1.88 -14.35
CA LYS A 52 17.31 -1.79 -13.09
C LYS A 52 17.48 -3.15 -12.42
N ALA A 53 16.43 -3.97 -12.38
CA ALA A 53 16.48 -5.32 -11.80
C ALA A 53 17.48 -6.23 -12.54
N HIS A 54 17.69 -6.01 -13.83
CA HIS A 54 18.68 -6.75 -14.63
C HIS A 54 20.06 -6.07 -14.69
N GLY A 55 20.38 -5.17 -13.77
CA GLY A 55 21.70 -4.52 -13.69
C GLY A 55 21.90 -3.33 -14.64
N GLY A 56 20.81 -2.74 -15.15
CA GLY A 56 20.82 -1.54 -15.98
C GLY A 56 20.65 -1.78 -17.48
N PRO A 57 20.81 -0.72 -18.30
CA PRO A 57 20.57 -0.77 -19.74
C PRO A 57 21.48 -1.78 -20.43
N SER A 58 20.88 -2.61 -21.30
CA SER A 58 21.58 -3.64 -22.07
C SER A 58 21.34 -3.44 -23.57
N ARG A 59 22.36 -3.73 -24.38
CA ARG A 59 22.22 -3.78 -25.85
C ARG A 59 21.51 -5.06 -26.34
N LEU A 60 21.48 -6.10 -25.51
CA LEU A 60 20.74 -7.32 -25.76
C LEU A 60 19.31 -7.16 -25.24
N PRO A 61 18.28 -7.45 -26.07
CA PRO A 61 16.90 -7.40 -25.64
C PRO A 61 16.64 -8.45 -24.55
N ARG A 62 15.96 -8.03 -23.49
CA ARG A 62 15.54 -8.90 -22.37
C ARG A 62 14.04 -9.04 -22.44
N HIS A 63 13.56 -10.27 -22.32
CA HIS A 63 12.15 -10.62 -22.37
C HIS A 63 11.80 -11.45 -21.13
N PRO A 64 11.75 -10.82 -19.95
CA PRO A 64 11.50 -11.54 -18.71
C PRO A 64 10.05 -12.01 -18.64
N GLU A 65 9.83 -13.07 -17.88
CA GLU A 65 8.51 -13.40 -17.34
C GLU A 65 8.35 -12.63 -16.03
N ILE A 66 7.19 -12.03 -15.82
CA ILE A 66 6.94 -11.18 -14.65
C ILE A 66 5.60 -11.55 -14.02
N ALA A 67 5.54 -11.56 -12.71
CA ALA A 67 4.30 -11.53 -11.95
C ALA A 67 4.02 -10.10 -11.46
N ILE A 68 2.79 -9.64 -11.61
CA ILE A 68 2.32 -8.35 -11.10
C ILE A 68 1.13 -8.58 -10.17
N CYS A 69 1.24 -8.06 -8.96
CA CYS A 69 0.17 -8.07 -7.99
C CYS A 69 -0.87 -7.01 -8.33
N ILE A 70 -2.14 -7.36 -8.17
CA ILE A 70 -3.28 -6.48 -8.46
C ILE A 70 -4.30 -6.54 -7.31
N PRO A 71 -5.01 -5.44 -7.02
CA PRO A 71 -6.08 -5.45 -6.03
C PRO A 71 -7.14 -6.51 -6.36
N SER A 72 -7.71 -7.14 -5.34
CA SER A 72 -8.75 -8.17 -5.52
C SER A 72 -9.96 -7.65 -6.31
N GLY A 73 -10.32 -6.39 -6.05
CA GLY A 73 -11.40 -5.68 -6.73
C GLY A 73 -11.06 -5.09 -8.11
N ALA A 74 -9.88 -5.34 -8.68
CA ALA A 74 -9.48 -4.75 -9.95
C ALA A 74 -10.42 -5.18 -11.10
N THR A 75 -10.96 -4.20 -11.82
CA THR A 75 -11.82 -4.38 -12.99
C THR A 75 -11.05 -5.01 -14.16
N LEU A 76 -11.77 -5.60 -15.12
CA LEU A 76 -11.16 -6.15 -16.34
C LEU A 76 -10.37 -5.10 -17.14
N VAL A 77 -10.79 -3.84 -17.10
CA VAL A 77 -10.10 -2.73 -17.76
C VAL A 77 -8.77 -2.44 -17.08
N GLU A 78 -8.75 -2.36 -15.75
CA GLU A 78 -7.53 -2.14 -14.96
C GLU A 78 -6.54 -3.31 -15.12
N ARG A 79 -7.02 -4.55 -15.04
CA ARG A 79 -6.21 -5.77 -15.28
C ARG A 79 -5.56 -5.74 -16.67
N ARG A 80 -6.32 -5.35 -17.70
CA ARG A 80 -5.82 -5.21 -19.07
C ARG A 80 -4.80 -4.08 -19.19
N ALA A 81 -5.02 -2.95 -18.55
CA ALA A 81 -4.09 -1.82 -18.56
C ALA A 81 -2.75 -2.20 -17.93
N ILE A 82 -2.76 -2.90 -16.79
CA ILE A 82 -1.55 -3.37 -16.11
C ILE A 82 -0.76 -4.33 -17.00
N ARG A 83 -1.45 -5.31 -17.60
CA ARG A 83 -0.82 -6.23 -18.54
C ARG A 83 -0.23 -5.48 -19.73
N GLN A 84 -0.99 -4.56 -20.34
CA GLN A 84 -0.54 -3.79 -21.49
C GLN A 84 0.71 -2.98 -21.16
N ALA A 85 0.72 -2.32 -20.00
CA ALA A 85 1.85 -1.52 -19.55
C ALA A 85 3.12 -2.37 -19.42
N ALA A 86 2.97 -3.56 -18.83
CA ALA A 86 4.09 -4.44 -18.58
C ALA A 86 4.60 -5.15 -19.85
N SER A 87 3.70 -5.53 -20.76
CA SER A 87 4.07 -6.04 -22.09
C SER A 87 4.79 -4.97 -22.92
N ASN A 88 4.29 -3.74 -22.94
CA ASN A 88 4.94 -2.61 -23.63
C ASN A 88 6.30 -2.26 -23.02
N ALA A 89 6.46 -2.47 -21.72
CA ALA A 89 7.74 -2.33 -21.02
C ALA A 89 8.76 -3.45 -21.35
N GLY A 90 8.38 -4.47 -22.14
CA GLY A 90 9.30 -5.50 -22.66
C GLY A 90 9.13 -6.90 -22.06
N ALA A 91 8.11 -7.13 -21.23
CA ALA A 91 7.84 -8.45 -20.66
C ALA A 91 7.41 -9.47 -21.74
N ARG A 92 7.94 -10.69 -21.66
CA ARG A 92 7.56 -11.82 -22.52
C ARG A 92 6.19 -12.38 -22.14
N LYS A 93 6.00 -12.57 -20.85
CA LYS A 93 4.79 -13.10 -20.22
C LYS A 93 4.50 -12.30 -18.97
N VAL A 94 3.23 -12.04 -18.74
CA VAL A 94 2.74 -11.31 -17.58
C VAL A 94 1.74 -12.20 -16.86
N TYR A 95 2.06 -12.54 -15.63
CA TYR A 95 1.19 -13.23 -14.69
C TYR A 95 0.55 -12.19 -13.78
N LEU A 96 -0.76 -12.29 -13.56
CA LEU A 96 -1.44 -11.50 -12.54
C LEU A 96 -1.69 -12.37 -11.32
N ILE A 97 -1.44 -11.82 -10.14
CA ILE A 97 -1.72 -12.44 -8.84
C ILE A 97 -2.54 -11.46 -8.01
N GLU A 98 -3.57 -11.95 -7.32
CA GLU A 98 -4.33 -11.10 -6.39
C GLU A 98 -3.40 -10.68 -5.24
N GLU A 99 -3.37 -9.39 -4.95
CA GLU A 99 -2.55 -8.77 -3.90
C GLU A 99 -2.71 -9.45 -2.53
N PRO A 100 -3.93 -9.73 -2.02
CA PRO A 100 -4.07 -10.44 -0.75
C PRO A 100 -3.52 -11.88 -0.79
N MET A 101 -3.57 -12.56 -1.93
CA MET A 101 -2.96 -13.89 -2.07
C MET A 101 -1.44 -13.80 -2.01
N ALA A 102 -0.85 -12.84 -2.72
CA ALA A 102 0.59 -12.59 -2.67
C ALA A 102 1.04 -12.18 -1.26
N ALA A 103 0.30 -11.29 -0.60
CA ALA A 103 0.54 -10.87 0.78
C ALA A 103 0.57 -12.07 1.73
N ALA A 104 -0.42 -12.94 1.65
CA ALA A 104 -0.52 -14.12 2.50
C ALA A 104 0.61 -15.14 2.28
N ILE A 105 0.97 -15.41 1.02
CA ILE A 105 2.13 -16.28 0.70
C ILE A 105 3.40 -15.68 1.29
N GLY A 106 3.60 -14.36 1.14
CA GLY A 106 4.76 -13.66 1.67
C GLY A 106 4.79 -13.57 3.19
N ALA A 107 3.64 -13.60 3.84
CA ALA A 107 3.51 -13.66 5.30
C ALA A 107 3.61 -15.09 5.86
N GLY A 108 3.68 -16.11 5.00
CA GLY A 108 3.82 -17.50 5.43
C GLY A 108 2.52 -18.16 5.88
N LEU A 109 1.36 -17.62 5.50
CA LEU A 109 0.07 -18.22 5.81
C LEU A 109 -0.14 -19.55 5.05
N PRO A 110 -0.91 -20.50 5.62
CA PRO A 110 -1.14 -21.83 5.04
C PRO A 110 -2.16 -21.81 3.89
N VAL A 111 -1.95 -20.95 2.89
CA VAL A 111 -2.94 -20.65 1.82
C VAL A 111 -3.30 -21.87 0.95
N THR A 112 -2.51 -22.94 0.99
CA THR A 112 -2.75 -24.17 0.21
C THR A 112 -3.50 -25.24 0.98
N GLU A 113 -3.69 -25.05 2.28
CA GLU A 113 -4.35 -26.01 3.16
C GLU A 113 -5.86 -25.76 3.22
N PRO A 114 -6.68 -26.77 3.58
CA PRO A 114 -8.10 -26.62 3.81
C PRO A 114 -8.39 -25.97 5.18
N VAL A 115 -7.71 -24.86 5.47
CA VAL A 115 -7.84 -24.09 6.72
C VAL A 115 -8.05 -22.63 6.34
N GLY A 116 -8.93 -21.93 7.05
CA GLY A 116 -9.17 -20.51 6.89
C GLY A 116 -8.02 -19.66 7.42
N ALA A 117 -7.42 -18.86 6.55
CA ALA A 117 -6.40 -17.88 6.91
C ALA A 117 -6.85 -16.47 6.53
N MET A 118 -6.75 -15.52 7.46
CA MET A 118 -7.12 -14.12 7.23
C MET A 118 -5.89 -13.22 7.11
N VAL A 119 -5.86 -12.41 6.04
CA VAL A 119 -4.83 -11.39 5.82
C VAL A 119 -5.45 -10.01 5.66
N VAL A 120 -4.80 -8.99 6.24
CA VAL A 120 -5.16 -7.58 6.11
C VAL A 120 -3.93 -6.82 5.59
N ASP A 121 -3.94 -6.46 4.32
CA ASP A 121 -2.85 -5.74 3.67
C ASP A 121 -3.16 -4.24 3.58
N ILE A 122 -2.45 -3.42 4.35
CA ILE A 122 -2.66 -1.96 4.38
C ILE A 122 -1.58 -1.30 3.53
N GLY A 123 -1.92 -1.00 2.28
CA GLY A 123 -1.04 -0.37 1.31
C GLY A 123 -1.04 1.16 1.36
N GLY A 124 -0.55 1.76 0.27
CA GLY A 124 -0.57 3.21 0.08
C GLY A 124 -1.97 3.75 -0.21
N GLY A 125 -2.62 3.23 -1.25
CA GLY A 125 -3.94 3.72 -1.68
C GLY A 125 -5.12 2.87 -1.24
N THR A 126 -4.88 1.62 -0.84
CA THR A 126 -5.91 0.63 -0.55
C THR A 126 -5.58 -0.17 0.70
N THR A 127 -6.62 -0.73 1.31
CA THR A 127 -6.54 -1.79 2.31
C THR A 127 -7.29 -2.98 1.74
N GLU A 128 -6.60 -4.10 1.55
CA GLU A 128 -7.17 -5.36 1.09
C GLU A 128 -7.36 -6.29 2.29
N VAL A 129 -8.55 -6.88 2.40
CA VAL A 129 -8.84 -7.91 3.40
C VAL A 129 -9.28 -9.16 2.68
N ALA A 130 -8.68 -10.30 3.02
CA ALA A 130 -9.07 -11.57 2.42
C ALA A 130 -9.05 -12.72 3.43
N VAL A 131 -9.94 -13.67 3.17
CA VAL A 131 -9.97 -15.00 3.78
C VAL A 131 -9.62 -16.01 2.71
N LEU A 132 -8.62 -16.84 2.99
CA LEU A 132 -7.96 -17.72 2.04
C LEU A 132 -8.10 -19.17 2.50
N SER A 133 -8.28 -20.07 1.55
CA SER A 133 -8.23 -21.52 1.76
C SER A 133 -8.04 -22.22 0.42
N LEU A 134 -7.35 -23.36 0.37
CA LEU A 134 -7.21 -24.20 -0.83
C LEU A 134 -6.76 -23.43 -2.10
N ARG A 135 -5.80 -22.51 -1.97
CA ARG A 135 -5.27 -21.62 -3.04
C ARG A 135 -6.30 -20.64 -3.62
N GLY A 136 -7.47 -20.53 -3.01
CA GLY A 136 -8.53 -19.61 -3.41
C GLY A 136 -8.76 -18.51 -2.39
N LEU A 137 -9.36 -17.42 -2.86
CA LEU A 137 -9.95 -16.40 -2.00
C LEU A 137 -11.39 -16.87 -1.69
N ALA A 138 -11.63 -17.31 -0.47
CA ALA A 138 -12.98 -17.65 0.00
C ALA A 138 -13.83 -16.37 0.11
N TYR A 139 -13.21 -15.29 0.61
CA TYR A 139 -13.78 -13.96 0.62
C TYR A 139 -12.67 -12.93 0.42
N SER A 140 -12.99 -11.82 -0.25
CA SER A 140 -12.09 -10.66 -0.33
C SER A 140 -12.89 -9.38 -0.47
N THR A 141 -12.37 -8.32 0.14
CA THR A 141 -12.90 -6.96 0.04
C THR A 141 -11.75 -5.96 0.05
N SER A 142 -12.01 -4.78 -0.49
CA SER A 142 -11.03 -3.71 -0.61
C SER A 142 -11.68 -2.38 -0.23
N ALA A 143 -10.96 -1.58 0.53
CA ALA A 143 -11.32 -0.21 0.82
C ALA A 143 -10.26 0.75 0.27
N ARG A 144 -10.69 1.87 -0.33
CA ARG A 144 -9.80 2.94 -0.83
C ARG A 144 -9.32 3.85 0.32
N VAL A 145 -8.76 3.21 1.34
CA VAL A 145 -8.15 3.82 2.51
C VAL A 145 -6.79 3.16 2.75
N GLY A 146 -5.78 3.96 3.05
CA GLY A 146 -4.41 3.50 3.23
C GLY A 146 -3.49 4.66 3.61
N GLY A 147 -2.19 4.46 3.43
CA GLY A 147 -1.16 5.45 3.78
C GLY A 147 -1.34 6.83 3.14
N ASP A 148 -1.84 6.91 1.90
CA ASP A 148 -2.06 8.17 1.17
C ASP A 148 -3.17 9.00 1.82
N LYS A 149 -4.26 8.35 2.23
CA LYS A 149 -5.36 9.01 2.94
C LYS A 149 -4.94 9.51 4.32
N MET A 150 -4.08 8.76 5.00
CA MET A 150 -3.49 9.18 6.27
C MET A 150 -2.63 10.45 6.10
N ASP A 151 -1.83 10.53 5.03
CA ASP A 151 -1.03 11.72 4.73
C ASP A 151 -1.89 12.95 4.37
N GLU A 152 -2.97 12.73 3.61
CA GLU A 152 -3.98 13.77 3.31
C GLU A 152 -4.65 14.28 4.60
N ALA A 153 -5.03 13.38 5.52
CA ALA A 153 -5.66 13.73 6.79
C ALA A 153 -4.73 14.53 7.71
N ILE A 154 -3.45 14.13 7.82
CA ILE A 154 -2.43 14.85 8.58
C ILE A 154 -2.22 16.26 8.01
N SER A 155 -2.06 16.36 6.69
CA SER A 155 -1.90 17.65 6.00
C SER A 155 -3.10 18.58 6.24
N SER A 156 -4.31 18.03 6.16
CA SER A 156 -5.56 18.75 6.39
C SER A 156 -5.71 19.21 7.84
N MET A 157 -5.35 18.36 8.81
CA MET A 157 -5.35 18.71 10.22
C MET A 157 -4.38 19.87 10.48
N ILE A 158 -3.13 19.77 10.03
CA ILE A 158 -2.11 20.81 10.21
C ILE A 158 -2.56 22.13 9.57
N ARG A 159 -3.15 22.07 8.38
CA ARG A 159 -3.72 23.24 7.71
C ARG A 159 -4.82 23.91 8.53
N ARG A 160 -5.79 23.14 9.04
CA ARG A 160 -6.95 23.66 9.78
C ARG A 160 -6.56 24.18 11.17
N LYS A 161 -5.78 23.40 11.92
CA LYS A 161 -5.41 23.71 13.32
C LYS A 161 -4.35 24.80 13.42
N HIS A 162 -3.35 24.79 12.53
CA HIS A 162 -2.18 25.67 12.65
C HIS A 162 -2.08 26.74 11.55
N ASN A 163 -2.99 26.78 10.57
CA ASN A 163 -2.89 27.64 9.39
C ASN A 163 -1.57 27.45 8.62
N LEU A 164 -1.02 26.23 8.64
CA LEU A 164 0.26 25.90 8.01
C LEU A 164 0.03 24.93 6.84
N MET A 165 0.60 25.23 5.68
CA MET A 165 0.59 24.34 4.52
C MET A 165 1.88 23.53 4.47
N ILE A 166 1.75 22.21 4.37
CA ILE A 166 2.85 21.26 4.20
C ILE A 166 2.63 20.41 2.94
N GLY A 167 3.71 19.87 2.39
CA GLY A 167 3.65 18.94 1.25
C GLY A 167 3.53 17.48 1.69
N GLU A 168 3.17 16.61 0.74
CA GLU A 168 2.96 15.16 0.94
C GLU A 168 4.14 14.47 1.64
N ALA A 169 5.37 14.68 1.17
CA ALA A 169 6.57 14.11 1.80
C ALA A 169 6.78 14.56 3.26
N THR A 170 6.28 15.75 3.63
CA THR A 170 6.32 16.20 5.03
C THR A 170 5.24 15.52 5.86
N ALA A 171 4.05 15.32 5.31
CA ALA A 171 2.97 14.60 5.98
C ALA A 171 3.34 13.13 6.21
N GLU A 172 3.91 12.45 5.21
CA GLU A 172 4.43 11.08 5.34
C GLU A 172 5.50 11.00 6.44
N ARG A 173 6.42 11.97 6.50
CA ARG A 173 7.43 12.03 7.56
C ARG A 173 6.82 12.22 8.95
N VAL A 174 5.75 13.01 9.07
CA VAL A 174 5.01 13.17 10.33
C VAL A 174 4.31 11.86 10.70
N LYS A 175 3.64 11.20 9.75
CA LYS A 175 3.00 9.89 9.94
C LYS A 175 3.98 8.84 10.45
N LEU A 176 5.16 8.75 9.84
CA LEU A 176 6.18 7.77 10.21
C LEU A 176 6.83 8.07 11.58
N ALA A 177 6.96 9.35 11.94
CA ALA A 177 7.63 9.75 13.18
C ALA A 177 6.71 9.71 14.40
N VAL A 178 5.47 10.19 14.27
CA VAL A 178 4.54 10.39 15.39
C VAL A 178 3.11 9.92 15.07
N GLY A 179 2.94 9.05 14.07
CA GLY A 179 1.64 8.43 13.77
C GLY A 179 1.28 7.34 14.75
N MET A 180 0.01 7.31 15.16
CA MET A 180 -0.54 6.31 16.07
C MET A 180 -2.01 6.05 15.73
N ALA A 181 -2.45 4.81 15.83
CA ALA A 181 -3.83 4.41 15.55
C ALA A 181 -4.79 4.69 16.73
N ARG A 182 -4.25 4.91 17.94
CA ARG A 182 -5.00 5.20 19.17
C ARG A 182 -4.45 6.43 19.88
N MET A 183 -5.25 7.00 20.78
CA MET A 183 -4.78 8.10 21.62
C MET A 183 -3.68 7.64 22.59
N PRO A 184 -2.60 8.43 22.76
CA PRO A 184 -1.58 8.18 23.78
C PRO A 184 -2.17 8.16 25.19
N GLU A 185 -1.62 7.31 26.08
CA GLU A 185 -2.12 7.15 27.45
C GLU A 185 -1.99 8.43 28.30
N ASP A 186 -0.94 9.22 28.07
CA ASP A 186 -0.71 10.51 28.73
C ASP A 186 -1.50 11.67 28.09
N GLY A 187 -2.26 11.38 27.03
CA GLY A 187 -3.08 12.35 26.30
C GLY A 187 -2.32 13.27 25.36
N ILE A 188 -0.98 13.18 25.26
CA ILE A 188 -0.15 14.03 24.39
C ILE A 188 0.71 13.19 23.45
N GLY A 189 1.44 12.23 24.01
CA GLY A 189 2.44 11.42 23.34
C GLY A 189 3.64 12.22 22.84
N GLU A 190 4.31 11.70 21.80
CA GLU A 190 5.50 12.34 21.24
C GLU A 190 5.20 13.67 20.54
N VAL A 191 6.20 14.56 20.49
CA VAL A 191 6.09 15.88 19.86
C VAL A 191 7.11 16.03 18.75
N MET A 192 6.67 16.52 17.59
CA MET A 192 7.52 16.72 16.43
C MET A 192 7.42 18.16 15.92
N ARG A 193 8.57 18.74 15.52
CA ARG A 193 8.60 20.03 14.82
C ARG A 193 8.37 19.86 13.32
N VAL A 194 7.44 20.65 12.80
CA VAL A 194 7.02 20.61 11.40
C VAL A 194 7.17 22.00 10.79
N LYS A 195 7.82 22.06 9.61
CA LYS A 195 8.02 23.28 8.85
C LYS A 195 7.10 23.29 7.64
N GLY A 196 6.55 24.47 7.33
CA GLY A 196 5.68 24.67 6.18
C GLY A 196 5.54 26.14 5.83
N ARG A 197 4.60 26.45 4.95
CA ARG A 197 4.26 27.82 4.57
C ARG A 197 3.05 28.30 5.37
N ASP A 198 3.21 29.39 6.12
CA ASP A 198 2.10 30.02 6.82
C ASP A 198 1.08 30.57 5.79
N LEU A 199 -0.19 30.21 5.94
CA LEU A 199 -1.23 30.58 4.98
C LEU A 199 -1.69 32.03 5.10
N ARG A 200 -1.41 32.71 6.21
CA ARG A 200 -1.77 34.11 6.43
C ARG A 200 -0.65 35.03 5.97
N ALA A 201 0.57 34.74 6.42
CA ALA A 201 1.73 35.58 6.15
C ALA A 201 2.46 35.19 4.85
N GLY A 202 2.23 33.99 4.31
CA GLY A 202 2.88 33.49 3.09
C GLY A 202 4.35 33.10 3.28
N VAL A 203 4.88 33.16 4.51
CA VAL A 203 6.30 32.92 4.83
C VAL A 203 6.53 31.56 5.48
N PRO A 204 7.76 31.00 5.43
CA PRO A 204 8.10 29.79 6.15
C PRO A 204 7.90 29.94 7.66
N ARG A 205 7.30 28.94 8.29
CA ARG A 205 7.05 28.87 9.73
C ARG A 205 7.24 27.44 10.25
N GLU A 206 7.65 27.34 11.51
CA GLU A 206 7.73 26.08 12.26
C GLU A 206 6.62 26.02 13.32
N ILE A 207 6.04 24.84 13.50
CA ILE A 207 5.06 24.51 14.54
C ILE A 207 5.46 23.20 15.22
N GLU A 208 4.89 22.96 16.40
CA GLU A 208 4.93 21.66 17.06
C GLU A 208 3.59 20.95 16.86
N VAL A 209 3.65 19.65 16.52
CA VAL A 209 2.51 18.75 16.44
C VAL A 209 2.72 17.59 17.40
N THR A 210 1.63 17.13 18.01
CA THR A 210 1.65 16.06 19.00
C THR A 210 1.13 14.76 18.39
N GLN A 211 1.55 13.62 18.93
CA GLN A 211 1.03 12.31 18.55
C GLN A 211 -0.49 12.21 18.77
N ALA A 212 -1.01 12.84 19.83
CA ALA A 212 -2.45 12.98 20.05
C ALA A 212 -3.18 13.71 18.91
N ASP A 213 -2.60 14.78 18.36
CA ASP A 213 -3.17 15.49 17.20
C ASP A 213 -3.20 14.60 15.96
N ILE A 214 -2.15 13.81 15.75
CA ILE A 214 -2.08 12.88 14.63
C ILE A 214 -3.10 11.76 14.81
N ALA A 215 -3.14 11.10 15.97
CA ALA A 215 -4.11 10.05 16.27
C ALA A 215 -5.56 10.52 16.06
N ALA A 216 -5.91 11.71 16.57
CA ALA A 216 -7.23 12.30 16.36
C ALA A 216 -7.56 12.55 14.88
N SER A 217 -6.56 12.92 14.07
CA SER A 217 -6.75 13.13 12.63
C SER A 217 -6.92 11.84 11.83
N LEU A 218 -6.41 10.72 12.35
CA LEU A 218 -6.46 9.41 11.68
C LEU A 218 -7.65 8.55 12.12
N ALA A 219 -8.31 8.88 13.22
CA ALA A 219 -9.37 8.08 13.84
C ALA A 219 -10.45 7.58 12.86
N ASP A 220 -11.01 8.47 12.03
CA ASP A 220 -12.06 8.11 11.05
C ASP A 220 -11.54 7.14 9.96
N LEU A 221 -10.26 7.24 9.58
CA LEU A 221 -9.64 6.37 8.58
C LEU A 221 -9.34 4.99 9.17
N ILE A 222 -8.87 4.95 10.41
CA ILE A 222 -8.68 3.68 11.14
C ILE A 222 -10.03 2.99 11.36
N GLY A 223 -11.09 3.75 11.68
CA GLY A 223 -12.46 3.22 11.77
C GLY A 223 -12.92 2.54 10.47
N GLN A 224 -12.61 3.12 9.30
CA GLN A 224 -12.91 2.49 8.00
C GLN A 224 -12.14 1.19 7.77
N ILE A 225 -10.87 1.12 8.19
CA ILE A 225 -10.08 -0.11 8.12
C ILE A 225 -10.71 -1.19 9.01
N VAL A 226 -11.08 -0.83 10.25
CA VAL A 226 -11.78 -1.72 11.19
C VAL A 226 -13.09 -2.24 10.60
N GLU A 227 -13.92 -1.36 10.04
CA GLU A 227 -15.20 -1.72 9.41
C GLU A 227 -15.01 -2.69 8.24
N THR A 228 -13.96 -2.49 7.45
CA THR A 228 -13.61 -3.38 6.33
C THR A 228 -13.25 -4.79 6.82
N VAL A 229 -12.49 -4.88 7.92
CA VAL A 229 -12.12 -6.15 8.56
C VAL A 229 -13.35 -6.85 9.15
N LEU A 230 -14.20 -6.11 9.88
CA LEU A 230 -15.44 -6.65 10.47
C LEU A 230 -16.39 -7.17 9.38
N THR A 231 -16.56 -6.42 8.29
CA THR A 231 -17.37 -6.85 7.14
C THR A 231 -16.86 -8.17 6.56
N ALA A 232 -15.54 -8.37 6.49
CA ALA A 232 -14.98 -9.62 6.00
C ALA A 232 -15.29 -10.80 6.93
N LEU A 233 -15.15 -10.61 8.25
CA LEU A 233 -15.51 -11.61 9.25
C LEU A 233 -17.00 -11.97 9.17
N GLU A 234 -17.90 -10.99 9.05
CA GLU A 234 -19.35 -11.19 8.91
C GLU A 234 -19.75 -12.00 7.67
N LYS A 235 -18.96 -11.91 6.60
CA LYS A 235 -19.21 -12.63 5.33
C LYS A 235 -18.49 -13.96 5.23
N THR A 236 -17.68 -14.31 6.23
CA THR A 236 -16.92 -15.55 6.24
C THR A 236 -17.81 -16.73 6.63
N GLU A 237 -17.70 -17.84 5.90
CA GLU A 237 -18.43 -19.07 6.21
C GLU A 237 -18.06 -19.60 7.61
N PRO A 238 -18.99 -20.22 8.36
CA PRO A 238 -18.77 -20.60 9.76
C PRO A 238 -17.52 -21.46 10.02
N GLU A 239 -17.22 -22.41 9.13
CA GLU A 239 -16.05 -23.29 9.26
C GLU A 239 -14.73 -22.50 9.14
N LEU A 240 -14.66 -21.56 8.18
CA LEU A 240 -13.47 -20.71 8.01
C LEU A 240 -13.36 -19.67 9.14
N ALA A 241 -14.49 -19.21 9.66
CA ALA A 241 -14.50 -18.30 10.81
C ALA A 241 -13.97 -18.99 12.07
N ALA A 242 -14.27 -20.28 12.27
CA ALA A 242 -13.70 -21.07 13.37
C ALA A 242 -12.17 -21.16 13.25
N ASP A 243 -11.64 -21.42 12.06
CA ASP A 243 -10.20 -21.43 11.82
C ASP A 243 -9.54 -20.07 12.12
N ILE A 244 -10.19 -18.97 11.71
CA ILE A 244 -9.70 -17.61 11.98
C ILE A 244 -9.75 -17.27 13.48
N CYS A 245 -10.73 -17.80 14.23
CA CYS A 245 -10.74 -17.65 15.69
C CYS A 245 -9.51 -18.28 16.34
N ASP A 246 -9.04 -19.41 15.82
CA ASP A 246 -7.87 -20.12 16.35
C ASP A 246 -6.54 -19.51 15.87
N GLN A 247 -6.46 -19.07 14.61
CA GLN A 247 -5.22 -18.55 14.00
C GLN A 247 -5.04 -17.03 14.15
N GLY A 248 -6.13 -16.28 14.29
CA GLY A 248 -6.14 -14.83 14.30
C GLY A 248 -6.00 -14.20 12.91
N ILE A 249 -5.63 -12.91 12.91
CA ILE A 249 -5.48 -12.07 11.74
C ILE A 249 -3.99 -11.74 11.53
N VAL A 250 -3.51 -11.87 10.31
CA VAL A 250 -2.15 -11.43 9.94
C VAL A 250 -2.21 -10.14 9.12
N MET A 251 -1.48 -9.11 9.57
CA MET A 251 -1.38 -7.83 8.89
C MET A 251 -0.12 -7.73 8.04
N THR A 252 -0.25 -7.14 6.86
CA THR A 252 0.87 -6.82 5.95
C THR A 252 0.75 -5.39 5.43
N GLY A 253 1.71 -4.99 4.59
CA GLY A 253 1.71 -3.68 3.95
C GLY A 253 2.28 -2.59 4.85
N GLY A 254 2.75 -1.50 4.24
CA GLY A 254 3.42 -0.43 4.98
C GLY A 254 2.54 0.28 6.01
N GLY A 255 1.22 0.30 5.82
CA GLY A 255 0.28 0.87 6.77
C GLY A 255 0.09 0.04 8.05
N SER A 256 0.44 -1.25 8.03
CA SER A 256 0.45 -2.09 9.25
C SER A 256 1.53 -1.67 10.26
N LEU A 257 2.50 -0.86 9.84
CA LEU A 257 3.55 -0.31 10.70
C LEU A 257 3.13 0.94 11.47
N LEU A 258 1.88 1.41 11.28
CA LEU A 258 1.34 2.48 12.10
C LEU A 258 1.24 2.01 13.56
N ALA A 259 1.79 2.77 14.50
CA ALA A 259 1.87 2.35 15.89
C ALA A 259 0.47 2.00 16.46
N ARG A 260 0.35 0.81 17.05
CA ARG A 260 -0.83 0.29 17.75
C ARG A 260 -2.06 0.02 16.87
N ILE A 261 -1.91 -0.07 15.55
CA ILE A 261 -3.03 -0.41 14.65
C ILE A 261 -3.50 -1.87 14.83
N ASP A 262 -2.56 -2.76 15.14
CA ASP A 262 -2.77 -4.15 15.51
C ASP A 262 -3.64 -4.28 16.76
N GLU A 263 -3.34 -3.50 17.80
CA GLU A 263 -4.17 -3.45 19.02
C GLU A 263 -5.59 -2.96 18.73
N VAL A 264 -5.75 -1.91 17.93
CA VAL A 264 -7.07 -1.39 17.57
C VAL A 264 -7.91 -2.44 16.83
N LEU A 265 -7.29 -3.19 15.92
CA LEU A 265 -7.97 -4.29 15.23
C LEU A 265 -8.26 -5.46 16.19
N SER A 266 -7.34 -5.78 17.09
CA SER A 266 -7.55 -6.84 18.08
C SER A 266 -8.71 -6.51 19.03
N ASP A 267 -8.76 -5.28 19.54
CA ASP A 267 -9.84 -4.80 20.40
C ASP A 267 -11.20 -4.81 19.68
N ALA A 268 -11.23 -4.40 18.41
CA ALA A 268 -12.47 -4.32 17.64
C ALA A 268 -13.01 -5.70 17.21
N THR A 269 -12.13 -6.64 16.89
CA THR A 269 -12.51 -7.97 16.39
C THR A 269 -12.63 -9.01 17.51
N GLY A 270 -11.96 -8.80 18.64
CA GLY A 270 -11.79 -9.79 19.69
C GLY A 270 -10.82 -10.92 19.34
N LEU A 271 -10.08 -10.79 18.23
CA LEU A 271 -9.17 -11.81 17.71
C LEU A 271 -7.70 -11.44 17.93
N PRO A 272 -6.79 -12.42 18.03
CA PRO A 272 -5.36 -12.16 17.97
C PRO A 272 -5.00 -11.50 16.63
N VAL A 273 -4.20 -10.43 16.67
CA VAL A 273 -3.71 -9.74 15.48
C VAL A 273 -2.20 -9.69 15.51
N THR A 274 -1.56 -10.13 14.43
CA THR A 274 -0.09 -10.16 14.31
C THR A 274 0.35 -9.41 13.07
N VAL A 275 1.35 -8.54 13.18
CA VAL A 275 1.99 -7.90 12.03
C VAL A 275 3.09 -8.81 11.49
N ALA A 276 3.08 -9.08 10.19
CA ALA A 276 4.12 -9.90 9.55
C ALA A 276 5.51 -9.24 9.68
N GLU A 277 6.54 -10.03 9.97
CA GLU A 277 7.92 -9.54 10.18
C GLU A 277 8.43 -8.67 9.02
N ASN A 278 8.06 -9.07 7.79
CA ASN A 278 8.47 -8.42 6.54
C ASN A 278 7.29 -7.69 5.86
N ALA A 279 6.40 -7.06 6.64
CA ALA A 279 5.14 -6.49 6.16
C ALA A 279 5.26 -5.65 4.88
N LEU A 280 6.30 -4.82 4.74
CA LEU A 280 6.55 -4.00 3.55
C LEU A 280 6.86 -4.79 2.27
N THR A 281 7.39 -6.01 2.41
CA THR A 281 7.87 -6.83 1.29
C THR A 281 7.07 -8.12 1.10
N CYS A 282 6.08 -8.41 1.95
CA CYS A 282 5.25 -9.63 1.86
C CYS A 282 4.71 -9.85 0.44
N VAL A 283 4.08 -8.84 -0.17
CA VAL A 283 3.51 -8.96 -1.53
C VAL A 283 4.58 -9.34 -2.57
N ALA A 284 5.76 -8.71 -2.52
CA ALA A 284 6.85 -9.02 -3.46
C ALA A 284 7.46 -10.41 -3.23
N ILE A 285 7.65 -10.79 -1.96
CA ILE A 285 8.12 -12.13 -1.58
C ILE A 285 7.12 -13.18 -2.06
N GLY A 286 5.83 -12.98 -1.80
CA GLY A 286 4.79 -13.93 -2.19
C GLY A 286 4.64 -14.08 -3.70
N ALA A 287 4.77 -12.98 -4.46
CA ALA A 287 4.81 -13.05 -5.92
C ALA A 287 6.02 -13.86 -6.42
N GLY A 288 7.22 -13.62 -5.86
CA GLY A 288 8.42 -14.39 -6.19
C GLY A 288 8.26 -15.88 -5.89
N ARG A 289 7.77 -16.21 -4.68
CA ARG A 289 7.47 -17.60 -4.28
C ARG A 289 6.42 -18.24 -5.18
N ALA A 290 5.38 -17.52 -5.58
CA ALA A 290 4.37 -18.02 -6.50
C ALA A 290 4.94 -18.36 -7.89
N MET A 291 5.96 -17.62 -8.35
CA MET A 291 6.66 -17.90 -9.61
C MET A 291 7.60 -19.11 -9.51
N GLU A 292 8.24 -19.33 -8.37
CA GLU A 292 9.30 -20.33 -8.21
C GLU A 292 8.81 -21.67 -7.64
N GLU A 293 7.82 -21.66 -6.75
CA GLU A 293 7.41 -22.83 -5.99
C GLU A 293 6.19 -23.53 -6.62
N PRO A 294 6.30 -24.83 -7.00
CA PRO A 294 5.19 -25.57 -7.62
C PRO A 294 3.92 -25.65 -6.77
N VAL A 295 4.05 -25.54 -5.44
CA VAL A 295 2.93 -25.61 -4.50
C VAL A 295 1.94 -24.47 -4.66
N TYR A 296 2.37 -23.34 -5.25
CA TYR A 296 1.52 -22.19 -5.53
C TYR A 296 1.03 -22.14 -6.97
N GLN A 297 1.27 -23.17 -7.78
CA GLN A 297 0.69 -23.25 -9.11
C GLN A 297 -0.84 -23.16 -9.05
N GLY A 298 -1.40 -22.28 -9.88
CA GLY A 298 -2.83 -21.99 -9.94
C GLY A 298 -3.26 -20.70 -9.22
N VAL A 299 -2.40 -20.09 -8.39
CA VAL A 299 -2.72 -18.78 -7.77
C VAL A 299 -2.52 -17.60 -8.71
N MET A 300 -1.82 -17.81 -9.83
CA MET A 300 -1.54 -16.81 -10.85
C MET A 300 -2.34 -17.09 -12.10
N THR A 301 -2.83 -16.04 -12.75
CA THR A 301 -3.51 -16.13 -14.04
C THR A 301 -2.59 -15.60 -15.14
N GLU A 302 -2.32 -16.43 -16.14
CA GLU A 302 -1.76 -15.97 -17.43
C GLU A 302 -2.92 -15.40 -18.25
N ILE A 303 -2.90 -14.10 -18.54
CA ILE A 303 -3.93 -13.44 -19.36
C ILE A 303 -3.34 -13.04 -20.70
#